data_AF-A0A6L6Q3J1-F1
#
_entry.id   AF-A0A6L6Q3J1-F1
#
_cell.length_a   1.000
_cell.length_b   1.000
_cell.length_c   1.000
_cell.angle_alpha   90.00
_cell.angle_beta   90.00
_cell.angle_gamma   90.00
#
_symmetry.space_group_name_H-M   'P 1'
#
loop_
_entity.id
_entity.type
_entity.pdbx_description
1 polymer ?
#
loop_
_entity_poly.entity_id
_entity_poly.type
_entity_poly.pdbx_seq_one_letter_code
_entity_poly.pdbx_strand_id
1 'polypeptide(L)' 'MNKDQIKGKAKEVAGKVQQKTGELVGSSEQQAKGLSKQSEGKLQKGVGDAKEAVKDAIDRGNR' A
#
# COMPACT_ATOMS: atom_id res chain seq x y z
N MET A 1 -19.69 24.06 33.10
CA MET A 1 -19.20 23.75 31.74
C MET A 1 -20.07 24.48 30.75
N ASN A 2 -19.49 25.23 29.80
CA ASN A 2 -20.27 26.02 28.84
C ASN A 2 -20.65 25.17 27.62
N LYS A 3 -21.73 25.52 26.90
CA LYS A 3 -22.27 24.73 25.77
C LYS A 3 -21.21 24.42 24.71
N ASP A 4 -20.26 25.33 24.49
CA ASP A 4 -19.17 25.17 23.54
C ASP A 4 -18.18 24.06 23.93
N GLN A 5 -17.93 23.85 25.22
CA GLN A 5 -17.04 22.77 25.67
C GLN A 5 -17.67 21.38 25.48
N ILE A 6 -18.98 21.26 25.67
CA ILE A 6 -19.70 20.01 25.40
C ILE A 6 -19.69 19.71 23.90
N LYS A 7 -19.90 20.73 23.07
CA LYS A 7 -19.85 20.63 21.60
C LYS A 7 -18.46 20.27 21.09
N GLY A 8 -17.41 20.81 21.72
CA GLY A 8 -16.01 20.45 21.47
C GLY A 8 -15.73 18.98 21.78
N LYS A 9 -16.08 18.52 22.98
CA LYS A 9 -15.92 17.11 23.36
C LYS A 9 -16.68 16.14 22.46
N ALA A 10 -17.91 16.49 22.07
CA ALA A 10 -18.69 15.68 21.14
C ALA A 10 -18.00 15.54 19.76
N LYS A 11 -17.45 16.65 19.25
CA LYS A 11 -16.67 16.63 17.99
C LYS A 11 -15.38 15.84 18.12
N GLU A 12 -14.67 15.94 19.25
CA GLU A 12 -13.46 15.14 19.50
C GLU A 12 -13.75 13.64 19.53
N VAL A 13 -14.84 13.23 20.19
CA VAL A 13 -15.25 11.82 20.24
C VAL A 13 -15.64 11.32 18.86
N ALA A 14 -16.46 12.08 18.13
CA ALA A 14 -16.83 11.75 16.76
C ALA A 14 -15.60 11.65 15.84
N GLY A 15 -14.68 12.61 15.96
CA GLY A 15 -13.42 12.63 15.22
C GLY A 15 -12.55 11.42 15.52
N LYS A 16 -12.39 11.03 16.80
CA LYS A 16 -11.63 9.83 17.19
C LYS A 16 -12.24 8.55 16.66
N VAL A 17 -13.57 8.42 16.69
CA VAL A 17 -14.27 7.27 16.12
C VAL A 17 -14.05 7.22 14.60
N GLN A 18 -14.23 8.34 13.91
CA GLN A 18 -14.03 8.43 12.47
C GLN A 18 -12.57 8.15 12.08
N GLN A 19 -11.60 8.63 12.84
CA GLN A 19 -10.17 8.39 12.61
C GLN A 19 -9.84 6.90 12.77
N LYS A 20 -10.28 6.26 13.86
CA LYS A 20 -10.06 4.82 14.07
C LYS A 20 -10.72 3.97 12.99
N THR A 21 -11.94 4.30 12.58
CA THR A 21 -12.62 3.62 11.47
C THR A 21 -11.86 3.82 10.16
N GLY A 22 -11.38 5.04 9.89
CA GLY A 22 -10.57 5.36 8.72
C GLY A 22 -9.22 4.64 8.71
N GLU A 23 -8.55 4.51 9.85
CA GLU A 23 -7.31 3.73 9.99
C GLU A 23 -7.55 2.23 9.77
N LEU A 24 -8.64 1.68 10.29
CA LEU A 24 -8.99 0.26 10.11
C LEU A 24 -9.35 -0.07 8.66
N VAL A 25 -10.24 0.73 8.04
CA VAL A 25 -10.63 0.56 6.63
C VAL A 25 -9.45 0.85 5.72
N GLY A 26 -8.73 1.95 5.98
CA GLY A 26 -7.54 2.35 5.24
C GLY A 26 -6.42 1.31 5.32
N SER A 27 -6.17 0.71 6.47
CA SER A 27 -5.19 -0.38 6.61
C SER A 27 -5.61 -1.62 5.81
N SER A 28 -6.89 -1.96 5.81
CA SER A 28 -7.42 -3.12 5.05
C SER A 28 -7.29 -2.90 3.54
N GLU A 29 -7.70 -1.73 3.04
CA GLU A 29 -7.51 -1.36 1.62
C GLU A 29 -6.03 -1.26 1.24
N GLN A 30 -5.19 -0.69 2.11
CA GLN A 30 -3.75 -0.57 1.87
C GLN A 30 -3.07 -1.94 1.88
N GLN A 31 -3.48 -2.88 2.73
CA GLN A 31 -3.00 -4.26 2.68
C GLN A 31 -3.36 -4.93 1.36
N ALA A 32 -4.60 -4.81 0.91
CA ALA A 32 -5.02 -5.40 -0.37
C ALA A 32 -4.23 -4.80 -1.54
N LYS A 33 -4.10 -3.46 -1.60
CA LYS A 33 -3.27 -2.76 -2.61
C LYS A 33 -1.79 -3.17 -2.53
N GLY A 34 -1.27 -3.35 -1.32
CA GLY A 34 0.11 -3.80 -1.08
C GLY A 34 0.35 -5.22 -1.60
N LEU A 35 -0.58 -6.14 -1.35
CA LEU A 35 -0.51 -7.52 -1.83
C LEU A 35 -0.53 -7.58 -3.36
N SER A 36 -1.44 -6.83 -4.00
CA SER A 36 -1.50 -6.72 -5.46
C SER A 36 -0.21 -6.15 -6.05
N LYS A 37 0.32 -5.06 -5.48
CA LYS A 37 1.60 -4.48 -5.90
C LYS A 37 2.78 -5.43 -5.72
N GLN A 38 2.82 -6.21 -4.63
CA GLN A 38 3.86 -7.22 -4.44
C GLN A 38 3.76 -8.32 -5.51
N SER A 39 2.55 -8.74 -5.86
CA SER A 39 2.34 -9.74 -6.90
C SER A 39 2.78 -9.21 -8.28
N GLU A 40 2.37 -7.99 -8.64
CA GLU A 40 2.85 -7.33 -9.86
C GLU A 40 4.36 -7.17 -9.88
N GLY A 41 4.97 -6.72 -8.78
CA GLY A 41 6.41 -6.55 -8.68
C GLY A 41 7.18 -7.86 -8.84
N LYS A 42 6.68 -8.97 -8.27
CA LYS A 42 7.28 -10.30 -8.46
C LYS A 42 7.19 -10.77 -9.91
N LEU A 43 6.06 -10.56 -10.58
CA LEU A 43 5.87 -10.90 -11.98
C LEU A 43 6.81 -10.08 -12.88
N GLN A 44 6.86 -8.76 -12.68
CA GLN A 44 7.75 -7.88 -13.43
C GLN A 44 9.22 -8.25 -13.23
N LYS A 45 9.63 -8.55 -11.99
CA LYS A 45 11.00 -8.96 -11.68
C LYS A 45 11.36 -10.27 -12.37
N GLY A 46 10.49 -11.29 -12.30
CA GLY A 46 10.74 -12.58 -12.96
C GLY A 46 10.87 -12.45 -14.49
N VAL A 47 10.03 -11.60 -15.11
CA VAL A 47 10.15 -11.31 -16.55
C VAL A 47 11.44 -10.55 -16.88
N GLY A 48 11.82 -9.60 -16.03
CA GLY A 48 13.08 -8.86 -16.14
C GLY A 48 14.29 -9.78 -16.07
N ASP A 49 14.36 -10.62 -15.03
CA ASP A 49 15.45 -11.58 -14.80
C ASP A 49 15.57 -12.56 -15.97
N ALA A 50 14.46 -13.06 -16.51
CA ALA A 50 14.46 -13.95 -17.68
C ALA A 50 14.97 -13.25 -18.94
N LYS A 51 14.54 -12.01 -19.18
CA LYS A 51 14.99 -11.20 -20.33
C LYS A 51 16.48 -10.87 -20.23
N GLU A 52 16.97 -10.60 -19.02
CA GLU A 52 18.39 -10.37 -18.73
C GLU A 52 19.22 -11.64 -18.98
N ALA A 53 18.78 -12.80 -18.48
CA ALA A 53 19.47 -14.07 -18.71
C ALA A 53 19.58 -14.44 -20.20
N VAL A 54 18.51 -14.20 -20.98
CA VAL A 54 18.54 -14.40 -22.44
C VAL A 54 19.53 -13.45 -23.10
N LYS A 55 19.52 -12.17 -22.72
CA LYS A 55 20.44 -11.17 -23.28
C LYS A 55 21.89 -11.53 -22.96
N ASP A 56 22.19 -11.89 -21.72
CA ASP A 56 23.52 -12.32 -21.27
C ASP A 56 24.03 -13.55 -22.05
N ALA A 57 23.15 -14.52 -22.34
CA ALA A 57 23.50 -15.69 -23.13
C ALA A 57 23.85 -15.34 -24.58
N ILE A 58 23.09 -14.43 -25.21
CA ILE A 58 23.37 -13.93 -26.56
C ILE A 58 24.68 -13.14 -26.57
N ASP A 59 24.87 -12.22 -25.61
CA ASP A 59 26.07 -11.38 -25.52
C ASP A 59 27.34 -12.21 -25.27
N ARG A 60 27.26 -13.33 -24.55
CA ARG A 60 28.39 -14.27 -24.39
C ARG A 60 28.68 -15.11 -25.64
N GLY A 61 27.65 -15.49 -26.40
CA GLY A 61 27.84 -16.29 -27.63
C GLY A 61 28.42 -15.50 -28.80
N ASN A 62 28.34 -14.15 -28.76
CA ASN A 62 28.89 -13.26 -29.77
C ASN A 62 30.32 -12.76 -29.48
N ARG A 63 30.95 -13.19 -28.39
CA ARG A 63 32.39 -12.97 -28.12
C ARG A 63 33.20 -14.20 -28.48
#